data_AF-A0A9P6EPJ8-F1
#
_entry.id   AF-A0A9P6EPJ8-F1
#
_cell.length_a   1.000
_cell.length_b   1.000
_cell.length_c   1.000
_cell.angle_alpha   90.00
_cell.angle_beta   90.00
_cell.angle_gamma   90.00
#
_symmetry.space_group_name_H-M   'P 1'
#
loop_
_entity.id
_entity.type
_entity.pdbx_description
1 polymer ?
#
loop_
_entity_poly.entity_id
_entity_poly.type
_entity_poly.pdbx_seq_one_letter_code
_entity_poly.pdbx_strand_id
1 'polypeptide(L)'
;MMEQLEEQLNSLGITFDRDGNRIRCFPHVINLAVGAALEALLHPPEPFPQPKPSLHPNTPIPRADSEDSHRLESEYRSEYQEALESDLITRVCSFVTVVRSSGQRQEKFISIIEAGNKDGGFGHSAQKLRVVGLLKDMKIRWSSLFKMIDRFLELYPDDWDFMGHEFSSTDIEVLEIVSGQKTPTLSMVLPLYEELVILLTGFSKRKPQLAHAVEKAISKLNEYLDAARKTKMYSLAIGM
;
A
#
# COMPACT_ATOMS: atom_id res chain seq x y z
N MET A 1 -19.88 24.70 10.98
CA MET A 1 -19.93 25.10 9.56
C MET A 1 -21.06 24.40 8.80
N MET A 2 -21.01 23.09 8.51
CA MET A 2 -22.09 22.43 7.74
C MET A 2 -23.44 22.34 8.48
N GLU A 3 -23.42 22.25 9.81
CA GLU A 3 -24.65 22.27 10.63
C GLU A 3 -25.34 23.63 10.57
N GLN A 4 -24.57 24.72 10.72
CA GLN A 4 -25.07 26.08 10.56
C GLN A 4 -25.60 26.34 9.15
N LEU A 5 -24.94 25.79 8.14
CA LEU A 5 -25.39 25.90 6.75
C LEU A 5 -26.71 25.17 6.51
N GLU A 6 -26.86 23.98 7.09
CA GLU A 6 -28.13 23.23 7.10
C GLU A 6 -29.26 24.02 7.76
N GLU A 7 -29.01 24.58 8.95
CA GLU A 7 -29.98 25.42 9.67
C GLU A 7 -30.41 26.63 8.83
N GLN A 8 -29.43 27.35 8.26
CA GLN A 8 -29.70 28.54 7.43
C GLN A 8 -30.46 28.20 6.15
N LEU A 9 -30.05 27.18 5.41
CA LEU A 9 -30.71 26.81 4.15
C LEU A 9 -32.12 26.26 4.39
N ASN A 10 -32.31 25.44 5.43
CA ASN A 10 -33.63 24.96 5.80
C ASN A 10 -34.55 26.09 6.27
N SER A 11 -34.00 27.12 6.95
CA SER A 11 -34.79 28.33 7.32
C SER A 11 -35.29 29.12 6.09
N LEU A 12 -34.61 28.97 4.95
CA LEU A 12 -35.01 29.57 3.66
C LEU A 12 -35.88 28.62 2.81
N GLY A 13 -36.28 27.46 3.34
CA GLY A 13 -37.05 26.46 2.61
C GLY A 13 -36.26 25.66 1.58
N ILE A 14 -34.92 25.73 1.61
CA ILE A 14 -34.04 24.99 0.71
C ILE A 14 -33.61 23.71 1.43
N THR A 15 -34.07 22.54 0.94
CA THR A 15 -33.69 21.24 1.53
C THR A 15 -32.18 21.05 1.45
N PHE A 16 -31.52 21.05 2.61
CA PHE A 16 -30.11 20.75 2.74
C PHE A 16 -29.89 19.75 3.86
N ASP A 17 -29.00 18.79 3.61
CA ASP A 17 -28.60 17.74 4.55
C ASP A 17 -27.08 17.83 4.75
N ARG A 18 -26.63 18.02 5.99
CA ARG A 18 -25.22 18.26 6.32
C ARG A 18 -24.28 17.13 5.91
N ASP A 19 -24.79 15.90 5.75
CA ASP A 19 -24.01 14.69 5.49
C ASP A 19 -24.16 14.20 4.04
N GLY A 20 -25.36 14.25 3.49
CA GLY A 20 -25.72 13.87 2.13
C GLY A 20 -25.34 14.89 1.06
N ASN A 21 -24.88 16.08 1.45
CA ASN A 21 -24.32 17.09 0.53
C ASN A 21 -22.79 17.19 0.61
N ARG A 22 -22.11 16.26 1.30
CA ARG A 22 -20.64 16.22 1.34
C ARG A 22 -20.08 15.25 0.31
N ILE A 23 -19.50 15.79 -0.76
CA ILE A 23 -18.69 14.99 -1.69
C ILE A 23 -17.34 14.68 -1.05
N ARG A 24 -16.98 13.40 -0.98
CA ARG A 24 -15.70 12.95 -0.44
C ARG A 24 -14.70 12.79 -1.57
N CYS A 25 -13.49 13.32 -1.36
CA CYS A 25 -12.41 13.25 -2.33
C CYS A 25 -11.87 11.82 -2.41
N PHE A 26 -12.11 11.12 -3.53
CA PHE A 26 -11.67 9.73 -3.69
C PHE A 26 -10.17 9.54 -3.41
N PRO A 27 -9.23 10.33 -3.96
CA PRO A 27 -7.81 10.21 -3.62
C PRO A 27 -7.50 10.35 -2.13
N HIS A 28 -8.24 11.19 -1.41
CA HIS A 28 -8.09 11.33 0.04
C HIS A 28 -8.55 10.07 0.76
N VAL A 29 -9.69 9.49 0.36
CA VAL A 29 -10.19 8.23 0.95
C VAL A 29 -9.22 7.08 0.69
N ILE A 30 -8.68 6.98 -0.52
CA ILE A 30 -7.68 5.95 -0.80
C ILE A 30 -6.43 6.15 0.06
N ASN A 31 -5.94 7.38 0.21
CA ASN A 31 -4.83 7.67 1.11
C ASN A 31 -5.10 7.22 2.55
N LEU A 32 -6.33 7.41 3.05
CA LEU A 32 -6.74 6.93 4.38
C LEU A 32 -6.79 5.40 4.45
N ALA A 33 -7.30 4.73 3.41
CA ALA A 33 -7.33 3.27 3.35
C ALA A 33 -5.93 2.66 3.32
N VAL A 34 -5.04 3.22 2.50
CA VAL A 34 -3.62 2.84 2.47
C VAL A 34 -2.97 3.10 3.83
N GLY A 35 -3.19 4.28 4.42
CA GLY A 35 -2.69 4.59 5.77
C GLY A 35 -3.14 3.57 6.82
N ALA A 36 -4.40 3.15 6.81
CA ALA A 36 -4.92 2.14 7.72
C ALA A 36 -4.28 0.75 7.51
N ALA A 37 -3.99 0.35 6.27
CA ALA A 37 -3.24 -0.87 6.00
C ALA A 37 -1.79 -0.76 6.46
N LEU A 38 -1.14 0.38 6.20
CA LEU A 38 0.23 0.63 6.62
C LEU A 38 0.39 0.60 8.13
N GLU A 39 -0.50 1.27 8.87
CA GLU A 39 -0.52 1.23 10.33
C GLU A 39 -0.68 -0.21 10.85
N ALA A 40 -1.47 -1.04 10.17
CA ALA A 40 -1.64 -2.44 10.54
C ALA A 40 -0.43 -3.33 10.22
N LEU A 41 0.37 -2.96 9.21
CA LEU A 41 1.65 -3.63 8.93
C LEU A 41 2.73 -3.22 9.94
N LEU A 42 2.77 -1.94 10.32
CA LEU A 42 3.72 -1.40 11.30
C LEU A 42 3.40 -1.84 12.73
N HIS A 43 2.13 -2.06 13.03
CA HIS A 43 1.64 -2.46 14.33
C HIS A 43 0.70 -3.67 14.19
N PRO A 44 1.26 -4.85 13.90
CA PRO A 44 0.46 -6.05 13.72
C PRO A 44 -0.28 -6.41 15.01
N PRO A 45 -1.53 -6.91 14.93
CA PRO A 45 -2.30 -7.27 16.11
C PRO A 45 -1.73 -8.51 16.81
N GLU A 46 -1.66 -8.49 18.14
CA GLU A 46 -1.36 -9.68 18.95
C GLU A 46 -2.63 -10.40 19.45
N PRO A 47 -2.72 -11.74 19.35
CA PRO A 47 -1.77 -12.65 18.70
C PRO A 47 -1.82 -12.54 17.17
N PHE A 48 -0.70 -12.83 16.50
CA PHE A 48 -0.58 -12.74 15.05
C PHE A 48 -1.71 -13.52 14.36
N PRO A 49 -2.42 -12.90 13.41
CA PRO A 49 -3.56 -13.53 12.77
C PRO A 49 -3.11 -14.77 12.00
N GLN A 50 -3.65 -15.92 12.41
CA GLN A 50 -3.47 -17.18 11.71
C GLN A 50 -4.03 -17.02 10.28
N PRO A 51 -3.32 -17.46 9.22
CA PRO A 51 -3.88 -17.59 7.89
C PRO A 51 -5.19 -18.36 8.00
N LYS A 52 -6.30 -17.72 7.64
CA LYS A 52 -7.59 -18.43 7.58
C LYS A 52 -7.42 -19.54 6.52
N PRO A 53 -7.69 -20.82 6.85
CA PRO A 53 -7.65 -21.88 5.85
C PRO A 53 -8.55 -21.47 4.69
N SER A 54 -8.05 -21.56 3.46
CA SER A 54 -8.85 -21.29 2.26
C SER A 54 -9.99 -22.31 2.19
N LEU A 55 -11.17 -21.95 2.72
CA LEU A 55 -12.41 -22.70 2.61
C LEU A 55 -12.92 -22.60 1.16
N HIS A 56 -12.30 -23.32 0.24
CA HIS A 56 -12.91 -23.61 -1.06
C HIS A 56 -13.28 -25.10 -1.09
N PRO A 57 -14.56 -25.46 -1.30
CA PRO A 57 -15.02 -26.85 -1.23
C PRO A 57 -14.37 -27.82 -2.25
N ASN A 58 -13.61 -27.30 -3.22
CA ASN A 58 -13.09 -28.06 -4.36
C ASN A 58 -11.65 -27.71 -4.77
N THR A 59 -10.83 -27.12 -3.89
CA THR A 59 -9.37 -27.16 -4.15
C THR A 59 -8.91 -28.58 -3.82
N PRO A 60 -8.23 -29.29 -4.73
CA PRO A 60 -7.53 -30.51 -4.34
C PRO A 60 -6.60 -30.12 -3.19
N ILE A 61 -6.89 -30.59 -1.98
CA ILE A 61 -5.96 -30.49 -0.86
C ILE A 61 -4.74 -31.28 -1.35
N PRO A 62 -3.57 -30.64 -1.63
CA PRO A 62 -2.35 -31.42 -1.75
C PRO A 62 -2.27 -32.18 -0.43
N ARG A 63 -2.15 -33.51 -0.45
CA ARG A 63 -2.06 -34.32 0.76
C ARG A 63 -0.96 -33.72 1.65
N ALA A 64 -1.36 -32.93 2.63
CA ALA A 64 -0.48 -32.17 3.52
C ALA A 64 -0.07 -33.10 4.66
N ASP A 65 0.43 -34.28 4.29
CA ASP A 65 0.77 -35.35 5.22
C ASP A 65 2.30 -35.49 5.36
N SER A 66 3.09 -34.51 4.88
CA SER A 66 4.55 -34.49 5.09
C SER A 66 4.94 -33.44 6.13
N GLU A 67 5.70 -33.88 7.14
CA GLU A 67 6.29 -33.03 8.19
C GLU A 67 7.08 -31.84 7.62
N ASP A 68 7.65 -31.99 6.42
CA ASP A 68 8.37 -30.94 5.69
C ASP A 68 7.48 -29.77 5.27
N SER A 69 6.21 -29.99 4.92
CA SER A 69 5.30 -28.91 4.49
C SER A 69 4.95 -27.98 5.65
N HIS A 70 4.74 -28.55 6.84
CA HIS A 70 4.46 -27.77 8.05
C HIS A 70 5.69 -27.01 8.54
N ARG A 71 6.89 -27.55 8.32
CA ARG A 71 8.14 -26.89 8.68
C ARG A 71 8.46 -25.69 7.79
N LEU A 72 8.22 -25.81 6.48
CA LEU A 72 8.38 -24.71 5.53
C LEU A 72 7.37 -23.58 5.78
N GLU A 73 6.11 -23.92 6.10
CA GLU A 73 5.10 -22.90 6.47
C GLU A 73 5.42 -22.18 7.78
N SER A 74 6.03 -22.87 8.76
CA SER A 74 6.43 -22.26 10.03
C SER A 74 7.69 -21.39 9.88
N GLU A 75 8.68 -21.83 9.11
CA GLU A 75 9.88 -21.06 8.77
C GLU A 75 9.52 -19.78 8.00
N TYR A 76 8.70 -19.88 6.95
CA TYR A 76 8.23 -18.70 6.19
C TYR A 76 7.42 -17.73 7.04
N ARG A 77 6.62 -18.22 7.99
CA ARG A 77 5.90 -17.36 8.93
C ARG A 77 6.85 -16.61 9.86
N SER A 78 7.89 -17.28 10.36
CA SER A 78 8.91 -16.64 11.22
C SER A 78 9.57 -15.49 10.48
N GLU A 79 10.01 -15.74 9.24
CA GLU A 79 10.68 -14.72 8.42
C GLU A 79 9.76 -13.53 8.10
N TYR A 80 8.49 -13.79 7.75
CA TYR A 80 7.52 -12.72 7.51
C TYR A 80 7.22 -11.90 8.77
N GLN A 81 7.12 -12.54 9.93
CA GLN A 81 6.91 -11.85 11.19
C GLN A 81 8.11 -10.98 11.55
N GLU A 82 9.33 -11.52 11.42
CA GLU A 82 10.58 -10.77 11.60
C GLU A 82 10.66 -9.56 10.65
N ALA A 83 10.25 -9.73 9.39
CA ALA A 83 10.18 -8.65 8.42
C ALA A 83 9.23 -7.53 8.88
N LEU A 84 8.02 -7.87 9.36
CA LEU A 84 7.07 -6.88 9.90
C LEU A 84 7.59 -6.18 11.15
N GLU A 85 8.20 -6.92 12.08
CA GLU A 85 8.80 -6.39 13.30
C GLU A 85 9.98 -5.44 13.02
N SER A 86 10.65 -5.61 11.87
CA SER A 86 11.80 -4.78 11.49
C SER A 86 11.45 -3.37 11.00
N ASP A 87 10.15 -3.01 10.91
CA ASP A 87 9.69 -1.68 10.46
C ASP A 87 10.32 -1.23 9.13
N LEU A 88 10.17 -2.08 8.11
CA LEU A 88 10.79 -1.91 6.79
C LEU A 88 10.48 -0.57 6.13
N ILE A 89 9.23 -0.12 6.25
CA ILE A 89 8.80 1.12 5.61
C ILE A 89 9.56 2.29 6.22
N THR A 90 9.68 2.35 7.55
CA THR A 90 10.46 3.40 8.21
C THR A 90 11.94 3.29 7.88
N ARG A 91 12.50 2.08 7.76
CA ARG A 91 13.89 1.85 7.33
C ARG A 91 14.15 2.38 5.92
N VAL A 92 13.28 2.06 4.95
CA VAL A 92 13.37 2.57 3.56
C VAL A 92 13.19 4.09 3.52
N CYS A 93 12.21 4.64 4.24
CA CYS A 93 12.01 6.09 4.35
C CYS A 93 13.26 6.80 4.88
N SER A 94 13.88 6.21 5.91
CA SER A 94 15.09 6.73 6.54
C SER A 94 16.27 6.68 5.57
N PHE A 95 16.46 5.54 4.90
CA PHE A 95 17.46 5.35 3.87
C PHE A 95 17.39 6.43 2.78
N VAL A 96 16.20 6.56 2.17
CA VAL A 96 15.94 7.55 1.12
C VAL A 96 16.19 8.96 1.64
N THR A 97 15.80 9.25 2.88
CA THR A 97 16.02 10.56 3.51
C THR A 97 17.52 10.85 3.68
N VAL A 98 18.30 9.86 4.12
CA VAL A 98 19.74 9.96 4.28
C VAL A 98 20.42 10.20 2.93
N VAL A 99 20.11 9.40 1.91
CA VAL A 99 20.67 9.57 0.56
C VAL A 99 20.32 10.94 -0.01
N ARG A 100 19.10 11.42 0.22
CA ARG A 100 18.63 12.71 -0.31
C ARG A 100 18.98 13.93 0.53
N SER A 101 19.59 13.76 1.70
CA SER A 101 19.86 14.86 2.65
C SER A 101 20.82 15.93 2.12
N SER A 102 21.65 15.63 1.12
CA SER A 102 22.59 16.58 0.49
C SER A 102 22.86 16.23 -0.98
N GLY A 103 23.32 17.21 -1.77
CA GLY A 103 23.71 17.00 -3.17
C GLY A 103 24.82 15.96 -3.31
N GLN A 104 25.86 16.04 -2.46
CA GLN A 104 26.98 15.09 -2.46
C GLN A 104 26.55 13.64 -2.26
N ARG A 105 25.57 13.37 -1.37
CA ARG A 105 25.06 12.01 -1.16
C ARG A 105 24.22 11.52 -2.34
N GLN A 106 23.45 12.40 -2.97
CA GLN A 106 22.69 12.07 -4.19
C GLN A 106 23.63 11.77 -5.36
N GLU A 107 24.65 12.60 -5.56
CA GLU A 107 25.68 12.39 -6.57
C GLU A 107 26.47 11.11 -6.32
N LYS A 108 26.86 10.84 -5.07
CA LYS A 108 27.53 9.59 -4.69
C LYS A 108 26.66 8.38 -5.03
N PHE A 109 25.38 8.40 -4.68
CA PHE A 109 24.46 7.32 -5.00
C PHE A 109 24.35 7.08 -6.52
N ILE A 110 24.17 8.16 -7.31
CA ILE A 110 24.12 8.10 -8.77
C ILE A 110 25.44 7.56 -9.35
N SER A 111 26.58 8.01 -8.84
CA SER A 111 27.91 7.58 -9.31
C SER A 111 28.15 6.08 -9.09
N ILE A 112 27.59 5.49 -8.03
CA ILE A 112 27.70 4.05 -7.79
C ILE A 112 26.87 3.29 -8.82
N ILE A 113 25.66 3.76 -9.12
CA ILE A 113 24.83 3.21 -10.21
C ILE A 113 25.58 3.27 -11.54
N GLU A 114 26.19 4.41 -11.86
CA GLU A 114 26.97 4.56 -13.09
C GLU A 114 28.19 3.63 -13.15
N ALA A 115 28.89 3.46 -12.04
CA ALA A 115 30.05 2.57 -11.94
C ALA A 115 29.64 1.10 -12.12
N GLY A 116 28.65 0.60 -11.38
CA GLY A 116 28.14 -0.77 -11.57
C GLY A 116 27.53 -0.97 -12.97
N ASN A 117 26.85 0.06 -13.49
CA ASN A 117 26.57 0.33 -14.92
C ASN A 117 27.66 -0.16 -15.89
N LYS A 118 28.88 0.31 -15.64
CA LYS A 118 30.05 0.10 -16.48
C LYS A 118 30.72 -1.24 -16.20
N ASP A 119 30.69 -1.70 -14.95
CA ASP A 119 31.36 -2.92 -14.49
C ASP A 119 30.55 -4.21 -14.75
N GLY A 120 29.45 -4.12 -15.49
CA GLY A 120 28.69 -5.27 -15.97
C GLY A 120 27.23 -5.31 -15.51
N GLY A 121 26.80 -4.38 -14.67
CA GLY A 121 25.47 -4.36 -14.06
C GLY A 121 25.49 -4.84 -12.60
N PHE A 122 24.31 -5.02 -12.04
CA PHE A 122 24.10 -5.36 -10.63
C PHE A 122 23.46 -6.73 -10.47
N GLY A 123 23.79 -7.38 -9.34
CA GLY A 123 23.26 -8.68 -8.96
C GLY A 123 23.69 -9.83 -9.86
N HIS A 124 23.15 -11.00 -9.58
CA HIS A 124 23.41 -12.25 -10.32
C HIS A 124 22.99 -12.18 -11.80
N SER A 125 22.04 -11.31 -12.13
CA SER A 125 21.47 -11.12 -13.46
C SER A 125 22.22 -10.10 -14.32
N ALA A 126 23.26 -9.45 -13.79
CA ALA A 126 24.00 -8.38 -14.48
C ALA A 126 23.05 -7.24 -14.96
N GLN A 127 22.03 -6.94 -14.16
CA GLN A 127 20.98 -5.99 -14.51
C GLN A 127 21.51 -4.56 -14.53
N LYS A 128 21.24 -3.83 -15.60
CA LYS A 128 21.52 -2.39 -15.66
C LYS A 128 20.38 -1.60 -15.05
N LEU A 129 20.69 -0.81 -14.03
CA LEU A 129 19.78 0.10 -13.36
C LEU A 129 19.74 1.45 -14.09
N ARG A 130 18.58 2.11 -14.02
CA ARG A 130 18.43 3.45 -14.55
C ARG A 130 19.23 4.44 -13.72
N VAL A 131 19.96 5.34 -14.38
CA VAL A 131 20.77 6.38 -13.72
C VAL A 131 19.87 7.54 -13.28
N VAL A 132 19.22 7.38 -12.14
CA VAL A 132 18.28 8.35 -11.56
C VAL A 132 18.37 8.34 -10.04
N GLY A 133 18.05 9.47 -9.39
CA GLY A 133 17.99 9.54 -7.93
C GLY A 133 16.74 8.90 -7.35
N LEU A 134 16.81 8.52 -6.06
CA LEU A 134 15.66 8.11 -5.26
C LEU A 134 14.63 9.24 -5.12
N LEU A 135 13.36 8.91 -4.90
CA LEU A 135 12.30 9.89 -4.66
C LEU A 135 12.00 9.98 -3.17
N LYS A 136 11.84 11.18 -2.60
CA LYS A 136 11.45 11.31 -1.17
C LYS A 136 9.93 11.20 -1.02
N ASP A 137 9.48 10.51 0.03
CA ASP A 137 8.09 10.57 0.46
C ASP A 137 7.66 12.01 0.81
N MET A 138 6.42 12.34 0.49
CA MET A 138 5.79 13.61 0.83
C MET A 138 4.41 13.33 1.41
N LYS A 139 4.30 13.37 2.74
CA LYS A 139 3.07 13.08 3.51
C LYS A 139 1.77 13.68 2.96
N ILE A 140 1.83 14.84 2.30
CA ILE A 140 0.66 15.53 1.71
C ILE A 140 0.26 15.03 0.30
N ARG A 141 1.10 14.24 -0.36
CA ARG A 141 0.86 13.69 -1.70
C ARG A 141 0.62 12.19 -1.59
N TRP A 142 -0.63 11.81 -1.81
CA TRP A 142 -1.15 10.46 -1.62
C TRP A 142 -0.39 9.32 -2.32
N SER A 143 0.27 9.59 -3.46
CA SER A 143 1.04 8.59 -4.20
C SER A 143 2.55 8.66 -3.96
N SER A 144 3.02 9.48 -3.00
CA SER A 144 4.45 9.76 -2.88
C SER A 144 5.21 8.63 -2.19
N LEU A 145 4.64 8.01 -1.16
CA LEU A 145 5.18 6.80 -0.54
C LEU A 145 5.29 5.67 -1.57
N PHE A 146 4.23 5.45 -2.36
CA PHE A 146 4.28 4.54 -3.51
C PHE A 146 5.49 4.84 -4.40
N LYS A 147 5.56 6.05 -4.95
CA LYS A 147 6.62 6.40 -5.91
C LYS A 147 8.02 6.32 -5.29
N MET A 148 8.14 6.57 -3.99
CA MET A 148 9.39 6.36 -3.26
C MET A 148 9.75 4.89 -3.22
N ILE A 149 8.83 4.03 -2.77
CA ILE A 149 9.06 2.59 -2.65
C ILE A 149 9.32 1.96 -4.02
N ASP A 150 8.51 2.26 -5.02
CA ASP A 150 8.69 1.81 -6.41
C ASP A 150 10.06 2.20 -6.97
N ARG A 151 10.50 3.45 -6.73
CA ARG A 151 11.84 3.90 -7.11
C ARG A 151 12.95 3.23 -6.30
N PHE A 152 12.69 2.93 -5.03
CA PHE A 152 13.65 2.23 -4.20
C PHE A 152 13.86 0.81 -4.70
N LEU A 153 12.79 0.05 -4.92
CA LEU A 153 12.83 -1.31 -5.45
C LEU A 153 13.46 -1.37 -6.84
N GLU A 154 13.15 -0.40 -7.70
CA GLU A 154 13.79 -0.26 -9.02
C GLU A 154 15.32 -0.15 -8.93
N LEU A 155 15.83 0.50 -7.88
CA LEU A 155 17.24 0.87 -7.74
C LEU A 155 17.98 0.06 -6.66
N TYR A 156 17.33 -0.91 -6.03
CA TYR A 156 17.89 -1.74 -4.98
C TYR A 156 18.11 -3.15 -5.51
N PRO A 157 19.32 -3.48 -6.01
CA PRO A 157 19.61 -4.84 -6.46
C PRO A 157 19.85 -5.78 -5.28
N ASP A 158 19.64 -7.08 -5.52
CA ASP A 158 19.60 -8.15 -4.51
C ASP A 158 20.85 -8.26 -3.61
N ASP A 159 22.00 -7.76 -4.05
CA ASP A 159 23.29 -7.92 -3.37
C ASP A 159 23.88 -6.60 -2.83
N TRP A 160 23.04 -5.58 -2.59
CA TRP A 160 23.51 -4.26 -2.20
C TRP A 160 23.64 -4.10 -0.67
N ASP A 161 24.85 -3.83 -0.17
CA ASP A 161 25.10 -3.28 1.18
C ASP A 161 25.46 -1.78 1.06
N PHE A 162 24.46 -0.89 1.18
CA PHE A 162 24.72 0.55 1.21
C PHE A 162 24.66 1.01 2.64
N MET A 163 25.78 1.50 3.16
CA MET A 163 25.80 2.13 4.48
C MET A 163 25.22 1.23 5.60
N GLY A 164 25.34 -0.10 5.49
CA GLY A 164 24.81 -1.05 6.47
C GLY A 164 23.28 -1.23 6.42
N HIS A 165 22.63 -0.80 5.34
CA HIS A 165 21.22 -1.11 5.08
C HIS A 165 21.14 -2.34 4.18
N GLU A 166 20.73 -3.46 4.77
CA GLU A 166 20.44 -4.71 4.07
C GLU A 166 18.92 -4.99 4.18
N PHE A 167 18.29 -5.33 3.06
CA PHE A 167 16.87 -5.69 2.97
C PHE A 167 16.76 -7.11 2.42
N SER A 168 15.95 -7.96 3.06
CA SER A 168 15.69 -9.33 2.64
C SER A 168 14.78 -9.38 1.39
N SER A 169 14.75 -10.50 0.67
CA SER A 169 13.80 -10.69 -0.44
C SER A 169 12.34 -10.59 0.01
N THR A 170 12.04 -11.02 1.24
CA THR A 170 10.72 -10.88 1.86
C THR A 170 10.34 -9.41 2.08
N ASP A 171 11.32 -8.56 2.38
CA ASP A 171 11.12 -7.11 2.54
C ASP A 171 10.69 -6.45 1.23
N ILE A 172 11.33 -6.85 0.12
CA ILE A 172 11.08 -6.34 -1.23
C ILE A 172 9.67 -6.71 -1.71
N GLU A 173 9.21 -7.95 -1.45
CA GLU A 173 7.84 -8.37 -1.79
C GLU A 173 6.78 -7.50 -1.09
N VAL A 174 6.96 -7.22 0.21
CA VAL A 174 6.00 -6.41 0.99
C VAL A 174 5.90 -4.99 0.42
N LEU A 175 7.02 -4.43 -0.01
CA LEU A 175 7.12 -3.07 -0.55
C LEU A 175 6.47 -2.92 -1.93
N GLU A 176 6.64 -3.88 -2.84
CA GLU A 176 6.01 -3.87 -4.17
C GLU A 176 4.48 -3.80 -4.10
N ILE A 177 3.90 -4.40 -3.07
CA ILE A 177 2.47 -4.51 -2.89
C ILE A 177 1.83 -3.18 -2.48
N VAL A 178 2.53 -2.37 -1.68
CA VAL A 178 2.05 -1.07 -1.15
C VAL A 178 1.90 0.00 -2.27
N SER A 179 2.29 -0.35 -3.48
CA SER A 179 2.63 0.58 -4.55
C SER A 179 1.44 0.96 -5.47
N GLY A 180 0.48 0.08 -5.81
CA GLY A 180 -0.45 0.36 -6.93
C GLY A 180 -1.59 1.40 -6.70
N GLN A 181 -1.62 2.53 -7.44
CA GLN A 181 -2.78 3.49 -7.46
C GLN A 181 -2.91 4.41 -8.72
N LYS A 182 -4.17 4.72 -9.15
CA LYS A 182 -4.57 5.74 -10.16
C LYS A 182 -5.86 6.50 -9.78
N THR A 183 -6.08 7.69 -10.35
CA THR A 183 -7.15 8.66 -10.01
C THR A 183 -8.38 8.62 -10.94
N PRO A 184 -9.63 8.65 -10.43
CA PRO A 184 -10.85 8.65 -11.26
C PRO A 184 -11.75 9.90 -11.17
N THR A 185 -12.72 9.99 -12.09
CA THR A 185 -13.80 11.01 -12.18
C THR A 185 -14.98 10.69 -11.26
N LEU A 186 -15.85 11.67 -10.96
CA LEU A 186 -16.94 11.55 -9.97
C LEU A 186 -17.93 10.41 -10.27
N SER A 187 -18.30 10.21 -11.54
CA SER A 187 -19.18 9.12 -11.98
C SER A 187 -18.57 7.73 -11.77
N MET A 188 -17.24 7.65 -11.72
CA MET A 188 -16.50 6.40 -11.53
C MET A 188 -16.23 6.08 -10.06
N VAL A 189 -16.50 7.01 -9.14
CA VAL A 189 -16.13 6.84 -7.72
C VAL A 189 -16.80 5.63 -7.07
N LEU A 190 -18.13 5.47 -7.21
CA LEU A 190 -18.84 4.33 -6.61
C LEU A 190 -18.43 2.99 -7.26
N PRO A 191 -18.42 2.86 -8.61
CA PRO A 191 -17.92 1.64 -9.26
C PRO A 191 -16.50 1.26 -8.80
N LEU A 192 -15.61 2.24 -8.68
CA LEU A 192 -14.22 1.97 -8.31
C LEU A 192 -14.03 1.61 -6.84
N TYR A 193 -14.85 2.12 -5.93
CA TYR A 193 -14.84 1.62 -4.55
C TYR A 193 -15.22 0.14 -4.52
N GLU A 194 -16.27 -0.25 -5.23
CA GLU A 194 -16.73 -1.65 -5.26
C GLU A 194 -15.69 -2.56 -5.92
N GLU A 195 -15.15 -2.14 -7.07
CA GLU A 195 -14.06 -2.87 -7.75
C GLU A 195 -12.83 -3.01 -6.85
N LEU A 196 -12.41 -1.94 -6.18
CA LEU A 196 -11.25 -1.96 -5.29
C LEU A 196 -11.48 -2.89 -4.09
N VAL A 197 -12.67 -2.87 -3.49
CA VAL A 197 -13.02 -3.80 -2.40
C VAL A 197 -12.98 -5.26 -2.87
N ILE A 198 -13.49 -5.55 -4.07
CA ILE A 198 -13.43 -6.90 -4.67
C ILE A 198 -11.97 -7.32 -4.91
N LEU A 199 -11.17 -6.44 -5.50
CA LEU A 199 -9.75 -6.68 -5.78
C LEU A 199 -8.98 -6.95 -4.49
N LEU A 200 -9.17 -6.12 -3.47
CA LEU A 200 -8.52 -6.27 -2.16
C LEU A 200 -9.01 -7.53 -1.43
N THR A 201 -10.29 -7.88 -1.54
CA THR A 201 -10.82 -9.13 -0.96
C THR A 201 -10.20 -10.34 -1.63
N GLY A 202 -10.12 -10.34 -2.96
CA GLY A 202 -9.44 -11.40 -3.72
C GLY A 202 -7.95 -11.46 -3.40
N PHE A 203 -7.31 -10.31 -3.21
CA PHE A 203 -5.92 -10.22 -2.82
C PHE A 203 -5.67 -10.78 -1.41
N SER A 204 -6.49 -10.41 -0.42
CA SER A 204 -6.43 -10.94 0.94
C SER A 204 -6.56 -12.48 0.97
N LYS A 205 -7.34 -13.06 0.06
CA LYS A 205 -7.41 -14.53 -0.10
C LYS A 205 -6.16 -15.14 -0.72
N ARG A 206 -5.51 -14.47 -1.67
CA ARG A 206 -4.29 -14.94 -2.35
C ARG A 206 -3.03 -14.76 -1.49
N LYS A 207 -3.00 -13.74 -0.63
CA LYS A 207 -1.91 -13.43 0.29
C LYS A 207 -2.47 -13.32 1.72
N PRO A 208 -2.83 -14.46 2.36
CA PRO A 208 -3.42 -14.48 3.70
C PRO A 208 -2.58 -13.78 4.78
N GLN A 209 -1.25 -13.76 4.61
CA GLN A 209 -0.31 -13.10 5.52
C GLN A 209 -0.56 -11.58 5.62
N LEU A 210 -1.05 -10.95 4.54
CA LEU A 210 -1.39 -9.54 4.48
C LEU A 210 -2.87 -9.27 4.76
N ALA A 211 -3.67 -10.31 4.99
CA ALA A 211 -5.12 -10.18 5.16
C ALA A 211 -5.46 -9.20 6.27
N HIS A 212 -4.73 -9.22 7.39
CA HIS A 212 -4.96 -8.32 8.53
C HIS A 212 -4.85 -6.84 8.15
N ALA A 213 -3.85 -6.47 7.35
CA ALA A 213 -3.66 -5.10 6.88
C ALA A 213 -4.67 -4.73 5.78
N VAL A 214 -4.91 -5.65 4.85
CA VAL A 214 -5.86 -5.46 3.75
C VAL A 214 -7.29 -5.32 4.28
N GLU A 215 -7.67 -6.07 5.31
CA GLU A 215 -8.96 -5.97 5.99
C GLU A 215 -9.16 -4.57 6.60
N LYS A 216 -8.10 -3.92 7.12
CA LYS A 216 -8.16 -2.53 7.62
C LYS A 216 -8.37 -1.52 6.50
N ALA A 217 -7.71 -1.70 5.35
CA ALA A 217 -7.98 -0.89 4.16
C ALA A 217 -9.43 -1.07 3.67
N ILE A 218 -9.91 -2.32 3.55
CA ILE A 218 -11.29 -2.63 3.13
C ILE A 218 -12.30 -2.00 4.08
N SER A 219 -12.08 -2.10 5.40
CA SER A 219 -12.93 -1.47 6.41
C SER A 219 -13.05 0.04 6.20
N LYS A 220 -11.91 0.70 5.93
CA LYS A 220 -11.89 2.14 5.64
C LYS A 220 -12.60 2.47 4.32
N LEU A 221 -12.43 1.68 3.27
CA LEU A 221 -13.14 1.89 2.01
C LEU A 221 -14.66 1.73 2.18
N ASN A 222 -15.12 0.72 2.92
CA ASN A 222 -16.54 0.49 3.17
C ASN A 222 -17.19 1.62 3.97
N GLU A 223 -16.52 2.14 5.01
CA GLU A 223 -16.98 3.32 5.77
C GLU A 223 -17.30 4.49 4.84
N TYR A 224 -16.42 4.74 3.88
CA TYR A 224 -16.56 5.85 2.93
C TYR A 224 -17.52 5.55 1.78
N LEU A 225 -17.61 4.29 1.34
CA LEU A 225 -18.61 3.84 0.37
C LEU A 225 -20.02 4.02 0.91
N ASP A 226 -20.27 3.61 2.15
CA ASP A 226 -21.57 3.78 2.82
C ASP A 226 -21.95 5.26 2.93
N ALA A 227 -20.96 6.10 3.22
CA ALA A 227 -21.17 7.53 3.31
C ALA A 227 -21.36 8.20 1.93
N ALA A 228 -20.69 7.70 0.89
CA ALA A 228 -20.87 8.15 -0.49
C ALA A 228 -22.25 7.76 -1.06
N ARG A 229 -22.76 6.56 -0.73
CA ARG A 229 -24.11 6.11 -1.13
C ARG A 229 -25.25 6.98 -0.59
N LYS A 230 -25.02 7.68 0.53
CA LYS A 230 -25.98 8.66 1.08
C LYS A 230 -25.99 10.00 0.31
N THR A 231 -24.98 10.25 -0.52
CA THR A 231 -24.78 11.52 -1.22
C THR A 231 -25.37 11.47 -2.63
N LYS A 232 -26.46 12.21 -2.86
CA LYS A 232 -27.22 12.20 -4.13
C LYS A 232 -26.37 12.61 -5.35
N MET A 233 -25.33 13.41 -5.15
CA MET A 233 -24.45 13.88 -6.23
C MET A 233 -23.75 12.73 -6.97
N TYR A 234 -23.41 11.62 -6.30
CA TYR A 234 -22.83 10.47 -7.00
C TYR A 234 -23.84 9.79 -7.93
N SER A 235 -25.08 9.61 -7.46
CA SER A 235 -26.17 9.04 -8.28
C SER A 235 -26.50 9.93 -9.48
N LEU A 236 -26.55 11.25 -9.28
CA LEU A 236 -26.74 12.21 -10.36
C LEU A 236 -25.60 12.15 -11.39
N ALA A 237 -24.35 12.08 -10.94
CA ALA A 237 -23.19 12.01 -11.82
C ALA A 237 -23.11 10.71 -12.64
N ILE A 238 -23.66 9.60 -12.14
CA ILE A 238 -23.71 8.31 -12.85
C ILE A 238 -24.85 8.29 -13.87
N GLY A 239 -25.97 8.97 -13.57
CA GLY A 239 -27.15 9.01 -14.43
C GLY A 239 -27.11 10.05 -15.54
N MET A 240 -26.11 10.93 -15.57
CA MET A 240 -25.82 11.89 -16.65
C MET A 240 -24.83 11.30 -17.65
#